data_AF-A0A1X7SY54-F1
#
_entry.id   AF-A0A1X7SY54-F1
#
_cell.length_a   1.000
_cell.length_b   1.000
_cell.length_c   1.000
_cell.angle_alpha   90.00
_cell.angle_beta   90.00
_cell.angle_gamma   90.00
#
_symmetry.space_group_name_H-M   'P 1'
#
loop_
_entity.id
_entity.type
_entity.pdbx_description
1 polymer ?
#
loop_
_entity_poly.entity_id
_entity_poly.type
_entity_poly.pdbx_seq_one_letter_code
_entity_poly.pdbx_strand_id
1 'polypeptide(L)'
;IVLPESVTGRQLHSLSSIMMSPDCVWLVVVGGYGTVEWENVGREYKLPFSKRITDPIITMLLELVLREGQWRASEVLDSTGLTTEAYQHKYQLLLKNRKWWQDQLIVYPANREIKLQNYVQSLQQELRVSEGNKISLQEALLEASQQGKTTAEPVKETKRTISH
;
A
#
# COMPACT_ATOMS: atom_id res chain seq x y z
N ILE A 1 -22.50 4.37 5.74
CA ILE A 1 -21.97 5.38 6.70
C ILE A 1 -23.09 6.38 6.89
N VAL A 2 -23.49 6.66 8.13
CA VAL A 2 -24.48 7.70 8.44
C VAL A 2 -23.71 8.98 8.73
N LEU A 3 -23.98 10.02 7.94
CA LEU A 3 -23.38 11.34 8.09
C LEU A 3 -24.45 12.33 8.57
N PRO A 4 -24.05 13.40 9.28
CA PRO A 4 -24.99 14.42 9.73
C PRO A 4 -25.61 15.18 8.55
N GLU A 5 -26.84 15.66 8.73
CA GLU A 5 -27.60 16.40 7.72
C GLU A 5 -26.88 17.67 7.23
N SER A 6 -26.13 18.33 8.12
CA SER A 6 -25.29 19.49 7.80
C SER A 6 -24.22 19.23 6.73
N VAL A 7 -23.93 17.95 6.46
CA VAL A 7 -23.07 17.49 5.37
C VAL A 7 -23.90 16.92 4.22
N THR A 8 -24.86 16.03 4.48
CA THR A 8 -25.60 15.34 3.40
C THR A 8 -26.60 16.24 2.68
N GLY A 9 -27.14 17.26 3.34
CA GLY A 9 -28.08 18.23 2.76
C GLY A 9 -27.39 19.41 2.06
N ARG A 10 -26.05 19.48 2.12
CA ARG A 10 -25.27 20.59 1.59
C ARG A 10 -25.00 20.42 0.10
N GLN A 11 -25.17 21.50 -0.66
CA GLN A 11 -24.92 21.55 -2.10
C GLN A 11 -23.78 22.53 -2.43
N LEU A 12 -23.19 22.39 -3.63
CA LEU A 12 -22.15 23.29 -4.16
C LEU A 12 -20.98 23.57 -3.18
N HIS A 13 -20.58 22.55 -2.44
CA HIS A 13 -19.49 22.61 -1.46
C HIS A 13 -18.24 21.91 -1.98
N SER A 14 -17.10 22.25 -1.40
CA SER A 14 -15.86 21.51 -1.60
C SER A 14 -15.74 20.41 -0.54
N LEU A 15 -15.33 19.21 -0.97
CA LEU A 15 -15.09 18.07 -0.10
C LEU A 15 -13.68 17.53 -0.34
N SER A 16 -12.89 17.43 0.72
CA SER A 16 -11.55 16.84 0.70
C SER A 16 -11.43 15.74 1.75
N SER A 17 -10.69 14.68 1.45
CA SER A 17 -10.41 13.59 2.38
C SER A 17 -8.93 13.52 2.74
N ILE A 18 -8.62 13.31 4.02
CA ILE A 18 -7.25 13.15 4.53
C ILE A 18 -7.18 11.82 5.29
N MET A 19 -6.33 10.91 4.83
CA MET A 19 -6.07 9.66 5.55
C MET A 19 -5.13 9.93 6.72
N MET A 20 -5.60 9.65 7.94
CA MET A 20 -4.83 9.83 9.17
C MET A 20 -4.17 8.51 9.62
N SER A 21 -4.84 7.39 9.37
CA SER A 21 -4.34 6.02 9.55
C SER A 21 -5.21 5.04 8.74
N PRO A 22 -4.87 3.74 8.66
CA PRO A 22 -5.72 2.75 7.97
C PRO A 22 -7.18 2.74 8.44
N ASP A 23 -7.40 3.03 9.72
CA ASP A 23 -8.72 2.99 10.36
C ASP A 23 -9.31 4.38 10.65
N CYS A 24 -8.67 5.46 10.18
CA CYS A 24 -9.15 6.82 10.42
C CYS A 24 -8.96 7.73 9.21
N VAL A 25 -10.06 8.30 8.73
CA VAL A 25 -10.11 9.25 7.63
C VAL A 25 -10.83 10.51 8.09
N TRP A 26 -10.28 11.65 7.75
CA TRP A 26 -10.89 12.94 7.99
C TRP A 26 -11.51 13.47 6.71
N LEU A 27 -12.76 13.93 6.79
CA LEU A 27 -13.41 14.65 5.71
C LEU A 27 -13.49 16.13 6.07
N VAL A 28 -13.03 16.98 5.17
CA VAL A 28 -13.11 18.44 5.29
C VAL A 28 -14.12 18.95 4.28
N VAL A 29 -15.16 19.60 4.77
CA VAL A 29 -16.24 20.18 3.98
C VAL A 29 -16.14 21.69 4.08
N VAL A 30 -16.10 22.39 2.94
CA VAL A 30 -15.93 23.85 2.92
C VAL A 30 -16.97 24.51 2.00
N GLY A 31 -17.60 25.56 2.51
CA GLY A 31 -18.56 26.38 1.76
C GLY A 31 -19.85 25.65 1.45
N GLY A 32 -20.54 26.09 0.39
CA GLY A 32 -21.78 25.49 -0.08
C GLY A 32 -23.04 26.22 0.35
N TYR A 33 -24.15 25.60 -0.02
CA TYR A 33 -25.51 26.06 0.22
C TYR A 33 -26.30 24.94 0.90
N GLY A 34 -27.31 25.32 1.68
CA GLY A 34 -28.26 24.36 2.24
C GLY A 34 -29.13 23.70 1.17
N THR A 35 -30.15 22.98 1.62
CA THR A 35 -31.17 22.39 0.76
C THR A 35 -31.86 23.46 -0.10
N VAL A 36 -32.24 23.06 -1.33
CA VAL A 36 -33.06 23.92 -2.20
C VAL A 36 -34.47 23.98 -1.64
N GLU A 37 -34.89 25.18 -1.28
CA GLU A 37 -36.25 25.50 -0.90
C GLU A 37 -36.94 26.24 -2.04
N TRP A 38 -38.26 26.18 -2.10
CA TRP A 38 -39.06 26.86 -3.11
C TRP A 38 -39.79 28.04 -2.47
N GLU A 39 -39.30 29.24 -2.70
CA GLU A 39 -39.88 30.47 -2.16
C GLU A 39 -40.95 31.02 -3.11
N ASN A 40 -42.09 31.42 -2.55
CA ASN A 40 -43.15 32.07 -3.32
C ASN A 40 -42.82 33.56 -3.46
N VAL A 41 -42.56 33.99 -4.69
CA VAL A 41 -42.17 35.38 -5.01
C VAL A 41 -43.34 36.20 -5.56
N GLY A 42 -44.58 35.68 -5.47
CA GLY A 42 -45.81 36.30 -5.96
C GLY A 42 -46.22 35.82 -7.36
N ARG A 43 -47.46 36.17 -7.77
CA ARG A 43 -48.07 35.77 -9.07
C ARG A 43 -47.94 34.28 -9.39
N GLU A 44 -48.25 33.43 -8.41
CA GLU A 44 -48.23 31.95 -8.53
C GLU A 44 -46.87 31.33 -8.90
N TYR A 45 -45.79 32.11 -8.94
CA TYR A 45 -44.48 31.64 -9.33
C TYR A 45 -43.61 31.34 -8.11
N LYS A 46 -42.93 30.19 -8.13
CA LYS A 46 -41.94 29.80 -7.12
C LYS A 46 -40.55 29.77 -7.72
N LEU A 47 -39.58 30.34 -7.01
CA LEU A 47 -38.18 30.26 -7.39
C LEU A 47 -37.41 29.32 -6.46
N PRO A 48 -36.46 28.53 -6.99
CA PRO A 48 -35.55 27.77 -6.16
C PRO A 48 -34.58 28.74 -5.48
N PHE A 49 -34.50 28.64 -4.16
CA PHE A 49 -33.57 29.39 -3.35
C PHE A 49 -32.84 28.44 -2.40
N SER A 50 -31.54 28.64 -2.24
CA SER A 50 -30.76 27.93 -1.24
C SER A 50 -30.04 28.93 -0.37
N LYS A 51 -30.14 28.75 0.95
CA LYS A 51 -29.41 29.59 1.90
C LYS A 51 -27.93 29.29 1.81
N ARG A 52 -27.11 30.33 1.57
CA ARG A 52 -25.65 30.20 1.62
C ARG A 52 -25.22 29.80 3.03
N ILE A 53 -24.35 28.81 3.13
CA ILE A 53 -23.75 28.42 4.40
C ILE A 53 -22.68 29.45 4.77
N THR A 54 -22.80 29.97 5.99
CA THR A 54 -21.91 30.99 6.55
C THR A 54 -21.25 30.49 7.83
N ASP A 55 -20.37 31.29 8.43
CA ASP A 55 -19.80 30.99 9.74
C ASP A 55 -20.89 30.74 10.80
N PRO A 56 -20.65 29.80 11.75
CA PRO A 56 -19.42 29.02 11.93
C PRO A 56 -19.37 27.71 11.12
N ILE A 57 -20.44 27.34 10.42
CA ILE A 57 -20.54 26.04 9.74
C ILE A 57 -20.00 26.02 8.31
N ILE A 58 -19.37 27.12 7.86
CA ILE A 58 -18.77 27.21 6.53
C ILE A 58 -17.70 26.14 6.32
N THR A 59 -16.91 25.86 7.35
CA THR A 59 -15.91 24.80 7.38
C THR A 59 -16.31 23.76 8.40
N MET A 60 -16.42 22.51 7.98
CA MET A 60 -16.67 21.37 8.86
C MET A 60 -15.61 20.31 8.68
N LEU A 61 -15.28 19.62 9.76
CA LEU A 61 -14.39 18.47 9.77
C LEU A 61 -15.11 17.29 10.39
N LEU A 62 -15.04 16.14 9.72
CA LEU A 62 -15.67 14.91 10.16
C LEU A 62 -14.59 13.85 10.32
N GLU A 63 -14.51 13.27 11.50
CA GLU A 63 -13.66 12.12 11.77
C GLU A 63 -14.46 10.84 11.47
N LEU A 64 -14.01 10.08 10.47
CA LEU A 64 -14.51 8.75 10.17
C LEU A 64 -13.55 7.72 10.73
N VAL A 65 -14.07 6.80 11.55
CA VAL A 65 -13.29 5.72 12.15
C VAL A 65 -13.86 4.37 11.69
N LEU A 66 -12.97 3.47 11.29
CA LEU A 66 -13.30 2.08 10.98
C LEU A 66 -13.31 1.28 12.28
N ARG A 67 -14.47 0.73 12.65
CA ARG A 67 -14.60 -0.19 13.78
C ARG A 67 -15.39 -1.40 13.33
N GLU A 68 -14.88 -2.59 13.64
CA GLU A 68 -15.55 -3.86 13.30
C GLU A 68 -15.89 -3.98 11.80
N GLY A 69 -15.01 -3.45 10.93
CA GLY A 69 -15.22 -3.47 9.47
C GLY A 69 -16.23 -2.45 8.94
N GLN A 70 -16.81 -1.60 9.80
CA GLN A 70 -17.76 -0.56 9.41
C GLN A 70 -17.24 0.85 9.72
N TRP A 71 -17.29 1.73 8.72
CA TRP A 71 -16.98 3.15 8.89
C TRP A 71 -18.12 3.88 9.60
N ARG A 72 -17.77 4.65 10.64
CA ARG A 72 -18.70 5.48 11.42
C ARG A 72 -18.14 6.87 11.62
N ALA A 73 -19.01 7.88 11.59
CA ALA A 73 -18.64 9.22 12.02
C ALA A 73 -18.44 9.22 13.53
N SER A 74 -17.21 9.49 13.98
CA SER A 74 -16.83 9.56 15.38
C SER A 74 -16.97 10.97 15.92
N GLU A 75 -16.64 11.99 15.13
CA GLU A 75 -16.71 13.39 15.54
C GLU A 75 -17.08 14.29 14.34
N VAL A 76 -17.78 15.38 14.62
CA VAL A 76 -18.17 16.40 13.65
C VAL A 76 -17.91 17.76 14.28
N LEU A 77 -17.02 18.55 13.67
CA LEU A 77 -16.60 19.85 14.15
C LEU A 77 -16.89 20.91 13.11
N ASP A 78 -17.33 22.09 13.56
CA ASP A 78 -17.46 23.29 12.74
C ASP A 78 -16.27 24.25 12.97
N SER A 79 -16.29 25.45 12.39
CA SER A 79 -15.20 26.41 12.55
C SER A 79 -14.96 26.83 14.01
N THR A 80 -15.98 26.76 14.87
CA THR A 80 -15.85 27.06 16.29
C THR A 80 -15.16 25.89 17.00
N GLY A 81 -15.61 24.65 16.75
CA GLY A 81 -14.96 23.45 17.28
C GLY A 81 -13.49 23.33 16.87
N LEU A 82 -13.18 23.68 15.62
CA LEU A 82 -11.81 23.67 15.07
C LEU A 82 -10.86 24.66 15.76
N THR A 83 -11.38 25.73 16.36
CA THR A 83 -10.57 26.75 17.05
C THR A 83 -10.34 26.46 18.52
N THR A 84 -10.97 25.41 19.06
CA THR A 84 -10.77 25.01 20.46
C THR A 84 -9.36 24.49 20.72
N GLU A 85 -8.79 24.82 21.88
CA GLU A 85 -7.46 24.38 22.29
C GLU A 85 -7.35 22.85 22.38
N ALA A 86 -8.41 22.20 22.87
CA ALA A 86 -8.52 20.74 22.92
C ALA A 86 -8.39 20.11 21.52
N TYR A 87 -9.04 20.70 20.51
CA TYR A 87 -8.93 20.21 19.15
C TYR A 87 -7.57 20.48 18.53
N GLN A 88 -6.95 21.64 18.80
CA GLN A 88 -5.59 21.90 18.34
C GLN A 88 -4.59 20.87 18.87
N HIS A 89 -4.71 20.50 20.15
CA HIS A 89 -3.90 19.44 20.75
C HIS A 89 -4.15 18.08 20.10
N LYS A 90 -5.43 17.70 19.89
CA LYS A 90 -5.81 16.47 19.19
C LYS A 90 -5.22 16.44 17.77
N TYR A 91 -5.32 17.54 17.03
CA TYR A 91 -4.79 17.67 15.68
C TYR A 91 -3.26 17.47 15.64
N GLN A 92 -2.53 18.08 16.57
CA GLN A 92 -1.08 17.90 16.68
C GLN A 92 -0.68 16.45 16.96
N LEU A 93 -1.40 15.76 17.85
CA LEU A 93 -1.18 14.34 18.12
C LEU A 93 -1.43 13.48 16.86
N LEU A 94 -2.52 13.76 16.15
CA LEU A 94 -2.88 13.02 14.95
C LEU A 94 -1.93 13.26 13.78
N LEU A 95 -1.38 14.47 13.63
CA LEU A 95 -0.32 14.75 12.66
C LEU A 95 0.94 13.93 12.95
N LYS A 96 1.34 13.80 14.22
CA LYS A 96 2.46 12.93 14.62
C LYS A 96 2.17 11.46 14.29
N ASN A 97 0.96 10.98 14.59
CA ASN A 97 0.55 9.61 14.27
C ASN A 97 0.53 9.36 12.77
N ARG A 98 -0.04 10.29 11.98
CA ARG A 98 -0.04 10.21 10.52
C ARG A 98 1.37 10.15 9.97
N LYS A 99 2.27 11.01 10.46
CA LYS A 99 3.67 11.00 10.06
C LYS A 99 4.33 9.66 10.37
N TRP A 100 4.11 9.13 11.58
CA TRP A 100 4.59 7.80 11.95
C TRP A 100 4.06 6.71 11.00
N TRP A 101 2.76 6.73 10.69
CA TRP A 101 2.16 5.79 9.74
C TRP A 101 2.72 5.94 8.33
N GLN A 102 2.94 7.17 7.86
CA GLN A 102 3.58 7.43 6.57
C GLN A 102 5.01 6.91 6.55
N ASP A 103 5.78 7.11 7.62
CA ASP A 103 7.13 6.57 7.73
C ASP A 103 7.10 5.03 7.70
N GLN A 104 6.16 4.39 8.39
CA GLN A 104 5.98 2.94 8.31
C GLN A 104 5.56 2.49 6.90
N LEU A 105 4.58 3.15 6.27
CA LEU A 105 4.03 2.75 4.97
C LEU A 105 4.93 3.11 3.78
N ILE A 106 5.84 4.07 3.89
CA ILE A 106 6.73 4.50 2.80
C ILE A 106 8.13 3.87 2.98
N VAL A 107 8.66 3.80 4.21
CA VAL A 107 10.04 3.31 4.44
C VAL A 107 10.07 1.78 4.57
N TYR A 108 9.07 1.17 5.20
CA TYR A 108 9.08 -0.28 5.45
C TYR A 108 8.94 -1.12 4.16
N PRO A 109 8.07 -0.78 3.18
CA PRO A 109 7.96 -1.56 1.95
C PRO A 109 9.20 -1.44 1.08
N ALA A 110 9.78 -0.25 0.94
CA ALA A 110 10.98 -0.03 0.13
C ALA A 110 12.17 -0.87 0.62
N ASN A 111 12.41 -0.91 1.94
CA ASN A 111 13.48 -1.73 2.50
C ASN A 111 13.19 -3.24 2.38
N ARG A 112 11.93 -3.65 2.59
CA ARG A 112 11.52 -5.06 2.42
C ARG A 112 11.66 -5.51 0.96
N GLU A 113 11.27 -4.67 0.02
CA GLU A 113 11.36 -4.95 -1.41
C GLU A 113 12.81 -5.05 -1.88
N ILE A 114 13.70 -4.14 -1.44
CA ILE A 114 15.14 -4.24 -1.71
C ILE A 114 15.72 -5.53 -1.13
N LYS A 115 15.37 -5.90 0.11
CA LYS A 115 15.83 -7.17 0.72
C LYS A 115 15.35 -8.39 -0.07
N LEU A 116 14.10 -8.39 -0.53
CA LEU A 116 13.55 -9.47 -1.35
C LEU A 116 14.24 -9.55 -2.71
N GLN A 117 14.48 -8.42 -3.37
CA GLN A 117 15.21 -8.36 -4.63
C GLN A 117 16.63 -8.91 -4.48
N ASN A 118 17.36 -8.51 -3.43
CA ASN A 118 18.69 -9.03 -3.14
C ASN A 118 18.68 -10.54 -2.89
N TYR A 119 17.68 -11.04 -2.14
CA TYR A 119 17.55 -12.47 -1.87
C TYR A 119 17.26 -13.27 -3.14
N VAL A 120 16.35 -12.78 -4.00
CA VAL A 120 16.05 -13.39 -5.30
C VAL A 120 17.30 -13.43 -6.19
N GLN A 121 18.08 -12.33 -6.25
CA GLN A 121 19.34 -12.30 -7.01
C GLN A 121 20.37 -13.32 -6.49
N SER A 122 20.50 -13.43 -5.16
CA SER A 122 21.39 -14.42 -4.54
C SER A 122 21.01 -15.85 -4.93
N LEU A 123 19.73 -16.20 -4.83
CA LEU A 123 19.24 -17.52 -5.20
C LEU A 123 19.45 -17.82 -6.68
N GLN A 124 19.24 -16.84 -7.57
CA GLN A 124 19.51 -17.00 -9.00
C GLN A 124 20.99 -17.25 -9.28
N GLN A 125 21.90 -16.59 -8.55
CA GLN A 125 23.33 -16.83 -8.70
C GLN A 125 23.74 -18.22 -8.23
N GLU A 126 23.22 -18.65 -7.08
CA GLU A 126 23.51 -19.96 -6.51
C GLU A 126 23.00 -21.09 -7.42
N LEU A 127 21.80 -20.91 -8.02
CA LEU A 127 21.26 -21.82 -9.01
C LEU A 127 22.16 -21.92 -10.25
N ARG A 128 22.61 -20.80 -10.83
CA ARG A 128 23.53 -20.80 -11.98
C ARG A 128 24.83 -21.56 -11.70
N VAL A 129 25.39 -21.38 -10.51
CA VAL A 129 26.62 -22.11 -10.09
C VAL A 129 26.35 -23.60 -9.95
N SER A 130 25.23 -23.98 -9.33
CA SER A 130 24.83 -25.37 -9.18
C SER A 130 24.63 -26.06 -10.54
N GLU A 131 23.98 -25.38 -11.49
CA GLU A 131 23.81 -25.85 -12.86
C GLU A 131 25.15 -26.03 -13.58
N GLY A 132 26.07 -25.06 -13.46
CA GLY A 132 27.43 -25.18 -14.00
C GLY A 132 28.19 -26.37 -13.42
N ASN A 133 28.17 -26.53 -12.10
CA ASN A 133 28.83 -27.65 -11.41
C ASN A 133 28.26 -29.00 -11.86
N LYS A 134 26.95 -29.09 -12.07
CA LYS A 134 26.29 -30.30 -12.59
C LYS A 134 26.80 -30.64 -13.99
N ILE A 135 26.93 -29.65 -14.88
CA ILE A 135 27.45 -29.87 -16.25
C ILE A 135 28.90 -30.36 -16.19
N SER A 136 29.76 -29.69 -15.43
CA SER A 136 31.17 -30.10 -15.29
C SER A 136 31.32 -31.51 -14.71
N LEU A 137 30.48 -31.89 -13.74
CA LEU A 137 30.46 -33.26 -13.22
C LEU A 137 30.01 -34.28 -14.26
N GLN A 138 29.03 -33.93 -15.10
CA GLN A 138 28.59 -34.78 -16.20
C GLN A 138 29.68 -34.97 -17.26
N GLU A 139 30.41 -33.91 -17.59
CA GLU A 139 31.55 -33.94 -18.51
C GLU A 139 32.69 -34.80 -17.95
N ALA A 140 33.09 -34.58 -16.70
CA ALA A 140 34.14 -35.37 -16.04
C ALA A 140 33.78 -36.86 -15.96
N LEU A 141 32.52 -37.19 -15.68
CA LEU A 141 32.03 -38.58 -15.67
C LEU A 141 32.13 -39.21 -17.07
N LEU A 142 31.78 -38.45 -18.11
CA LEU A 142 31.85 -38.90 -19.50
C LEU A 142 33.31 -39.17 -19.90
N GLU A 143 34.24 -38.24 -19.61
CA GLU A 143 35.67 -38.41 -19.88
C GLU A 143 36.26 -39.63 -19.15
N ALA A 144 35.97 -39.79 -17.86
CA ALA A 144 36.42 -40.95 -17.08
C ALA A 144 35.90 -42.28 -17.66
N SER A 145 34.64 -42.30 -18.14
CA SER A 145 34.06 -43.49 -18.77
C SER A 145 34.73 -43.89 -20.08
N GLN A 146 35.26 -42.92 -20.83
CA GLN A 146 35.99 -43.15 -22.08
C GLN A 146 37.42 -43.66 -21.80
N GLN A 147 38.10 -43.11 -20.79
CA GLN A 147 39.43 -43.58 -20.36
C GLN A 147 39.42 -45.00 -19.77
N GLY A 148 38.33 -45.40 -19.10
CA GLY A 148 38.14 -46.77 -18.61
C GLY A 148 37.99 -47.81 -19.73
N LYS A 149 37.50 -47.40 -20.91
CA LYS A 149 37.37 -48.29 -22.09
C LYS A 149 38.67 -48.45 -22.87
N THR A 150 39.54 -47.44 -22.92
CA THR A 150 40.83 -47.52 -23.63
C THR A 150 41.89 -48.33 -22.90
N THR A 151 41.73 -48.55 -21.59
CA THR A 151 42.70 -49.31 -20.76
C THR A 151 42.42 -50.83 -20.75
N ALA A 152 41.29 -51.26 -21.32
CA ALA A 152 40.83 -52.65 -21.33
C ALA A 152 40.86 -53.28 -22.74
N GLU A 153 42.04 -53.35 -23.38
CA GLU A 153 42.33 -54.28 -24.48
C GLU A 153 43.69 -54.98 -24.25
N PRO A 154 43.88 -56.22 -24.74
CA PRO A 154 44.53 -57.28 -23.97
C PRO A 154 46.05 -57.22 -24.01
N VAL A 155 46.67 -57.33 -22.82
CA VAL A 155 48.08 -57.67 -22.66
C VAL A 155 48.32 -59.05 -23.29
N LYS A 156 48.89 -59.08 -24.50
CA LYS A 156 49.38 -60.31 -25.11
C LYS A 156 50.63 -60.77 -24.37
N GLU A 157 50.47 -61.82 -23.56
CA GLU A 157 51.57 -62.59 -22.97
C GLU A 157 52.49 -63.13 -24.07
N THR A 158 53.70 -62.59 -24.17
CA THR A 158 54.76 -63.19 -24.98
C THR A 158 55.54 -64.17 -24.11
N LYS A 159 55.18 -65.46 -24.17
CA LYS A 159 55.98 -66.55 -23.57
C LYS A 159 57.28 -66.70 -24.36
N ARG A 160 58.43 -66.43 -23.73
CA ARG A 160 59.76 -66.80 -24.22
C ARG A 160 59.98 -68.30 -23.93
N THR A 161 60.09 -69.10 -24.98
CA THR A 161 60.57 -70.48 -24.89
C THR A 161 62.08 -70.48 -25.00
N ILE A 162 62.77 -70.98 -23.98
CA ILE A 162 64.20 -71.31 -24.02
C ILE A 162 64.29 -72.78 -24.43
N SER A 163 64.98 -73.10 -25.52
CA SER A 163 65.34 -74.48 -25.88
C SER A 163 66.84 -74.67 -25.73
N HIS A 164 67.18 -75.79 -25.07
CA HIS A 164 68.52 -76.32 -24.78
C HIS A 164 69.37 -76.58 -26.02
#